data_AF-A0A015IYH4-F1
#
_entry.id   AF-A0A015IYH4-F1
#
_cell.length_a   1.000
_cell.length_b   1.000
_cell.length_c   1.000
_cell.angle_alpha   90.00
_cell.angle_beta   90.00
_cell.angle_gamma   90.00
#
_symmetry.space_group_name_H-M   'P 1'
#
loop_
_entity.id
_entity.type
_entity.pdbx_description
1 polymer ?
#
loop_
_entity_poly.entity_id
_entity_poly.type
_entity_poly.pdbx_seq_one_letter_code
_entity_poly.pdbx_strand_id
1 'polypeptide(L)'
;MSYPYIANPITGRPIIIGGDTFNRIVMKSHDYIDGRLIRRQTAPPPEEQPVYLNTDTGRYVRCGTRTYHRLIESDYEVVEDYYLVHYEEEELIEEIINETRYNEENLDEIRAAIQADQDEYDDFILQQDTTDMTTIGPSGHPRTLKDHAPRLAELNIELCRECLMPVSPSDLTDKLCKDCSE
;
A
#
# COMPACT_ATOMS: atom_id res chain seq x y z
N MET A 1 -6.52 -44.03 -48.21
CA MET A 1 -7.84 -43.41 -48.47
C MET A 1 -7.68 -41.91 -48.34
N SER A 2 -7.96 -41.14 -49.39
CA SER A 2 -7.92 -39.68 -49.32
C SER A 2 -9.25 -39.22 -48.72
N TYR A 3 -9.23 -38.67 -47.51
CA TYR A 3 -10.43 -38.11 -46.93
C TYR A 3 -10.72 -36.76 -47.60
N PRO A 4 -11.93 -36.55 -48.14
CA PRO A 4 -12.27 -35.28 -48.76
C PRO A 4 -12.23 -34.16 -47.71
N TYR A 5 -11.68 -33.00 -48.11
CA TYR A 5 -11.61 -31.81 -47.27
C TYR A 5 -12.80 -30.89 -47.54
N ILE A 6 -13.24 -30.20 -46.51
CA ILE A 6 -14.28 -29.17 -46.57
C ILE A 6 -13.84 -27.92 -45.82
N ALA A 7 -14.32 -26.74 -46.22
CA ALA A 7 -14.08 -25.52 -45.47
C ALA A 7 -14.86 -25.54 -44.14
N ASN A 8 -14.20 -25.22 -43.05
CA ASN A 8 -14.84 -25.00 -41.76
C ASN A 8 -15.69 -23.72 -41.83
N PRO A 9 -17.03 -23.78 -41.63
CA PRO A 9 -17.89 -22.61 -41.74
C PRO A 9 -17.62 -21.55 -40.66
N ILE A 10 -16.94 -21.91 -39.57
CA ILE A 10 -16.60 -21.02 -38.45
C ILE A 10 -15.25 -20.34 -38.70
N THR A 11 -14.24 -21.08 -39.17
CA THR A 11 -12.85 -20.59 -39.27
C THR A 11 -12.36 -20.39 -40.70
N GLY A 12 -13.10 -20.81 -41.72
CA GLY A 12 -12.71 -20.83 -43.13
C GLY A 12 -11.64 -21.88 -43.51
N ARG A 13 -10.89 -22.40 -42.53
CA ARG A 13 -9.82 -23.39 -42.73
C ARG A 13 -10.33 -24.73 -43.26
N PRO A 14 -9.56 -25.43 -44.12
CA PRO A 14 -9.91 -26.78 -44.55
C PRO A 14 -9.84 -27.77 -43.39
N ILE A 15 -10.85 -28.63 -43.29
CA ILE A 15 -10.98 -29.70 -42.30
C ILE A 15 -11.34 -31.01 -42.99
N ILE A 16 -10.98 -32.14 -42.35
CA ILE A 16 -11.22 -33.48 -42.88
C ILE A 16 -12.67 -33.90 -42.60
N ILE A 17 -13.40 -34.35 -43.63
CA ILE A 17 -14.74 -34.92 -43.46
C ILE A 17 -14.65 -36.21 -42.63
N GLY A 18 -15.46 -36.29 -41.57
CA GLY A 18 -15.46 -37.39 -40.59
C GLY A 18 -14.39 -37.30 -39.50
N GLY A 19 -13.52 -36.28 -39.52
CA GLY A 19 -12.57 -36.01 -38.44
C GLY A 19 -13.21 -35.31 -37.23
N ASP A 20 -12.47 -35.20 -36.12
CA ASP A 20 -12.97 -34.64 -34.86
C ASP A 20 -13.59 -33.25 -35.00
N THR A 21 -12.91 -32.34 -35.70
CA THR A 21 -13.41 -30.98 -35.92
C THR A 21 -14.72 -30.99 -36.71
N PHE A 22 -14.82 -31.83 -37.74
CA PHE A 22 -16.04 -31.99 -38.52
C PHE A 22 -17.17 -32.56 -37.66
N ASN A 23 -16.91 -33.66 -36.94
CA ASN A 23 -17.89 -34.32 -36.08
C ASN A 23 -18.41 -33.37 -35.00
N ARG A 24 -17.53 -32.56 -34.40
CA ARG A 24 -17.91 -31.58 -33.38
C ARG A 24 -18.83 -30.50 -33.95
N ILE A 25 -18.56 -30.02 -35.16
CA ILE A 25 -19.39 -29.01 -35.83
C ILE A 25 -20.77 -29.59 -36.19
N VAL A 26 -20.78 -30.81 -36.74
CA VAL A 26 -22.02 -31.51 -37.09
C VAL A 26 -22.86 -31.78 -35.85
N MET A 27 -22.27 -32.27 -34.76
CA MET A 27 -23.02 -32.53 -33.54
C MET A 27 -23.59 -31.25 -32.93
N LYS A 28 -22.79 -30.17 -32.88
CA LYS A 28 -23.20 -28.93 -32.19
C LYS A 28 -24.21 -28.08 -32.95
N SER A 29 -24.02 -27.82 -34.24
CA SER A 29 -24.73 -26.69 -34.88
C SER A 29 -24.98 -26.78 -36.38
N HIS A 30 -24.38 -27.73 -37.09
CA HIS A 30 -24.51 -27.81 -38.55
C HIS A 30 -24.98 -29.19 -39.00
N ASP A 31 -25.64 -29.24 -40.15
CA ASP A 31 -25.91 -30.46 -40.88
C ASP A 31 -25.00 -30.55 -42.10
N TYR A 32 -24.64 -31.78 -42.46
CA TYR A 32 -23.85 -32.04 -43.66
C TYR A 32 -24.78 -32.44 -44.80
N ILE A 33 -24.98 -31.52 -45.76
CA ILE A 33 -25.92 -31.65 -46.88
C ILE A 33 -25.20 -31.25 -48.16
N ASP A 34 -25.29 -32.08 -49.20
CA ASP A 34 -24.69 -31.83 -50.53
C ASP A 34 -23.21 -31.41 -50.50
N GLY A 35 -22.43 -32.05 -49.64
CA GLY A 35 -21.01 -31.75 -49.52
C GLY A 35 -20.69 -30.42 -48.81
N ARG A 36 -21.66 -29.80 -48.13
CA ARG A 36 -21.52 -28.54 -47.41
C ARG A 36 -22.01 -28.66 -45.96
N LEU A 37 -21.39 -27.88 -45.06
CA LEU A 37 -21.88 -27.72 -43.69
C LEU A 37 -22.85 -26.54 -43.65
N ILE A 38 -24.12 -26.83 -43.40
CA ILE A 38 -25.21 -25.86 -43.34
C ILE A 38 -25.62 -25.69 -41.88
N ARG A 39 -25.66 -24.45 -41.39
CA ARG A 39 -26.04 -24.19 -39.99
C ARG A 39 -27.53 -24.45 -39.78
N ARG A 40 -27.89 -25.19 -38.72
CA ARG A 40 -29.29 -25.43 -38.34
C ARG A 40 -29.95 -24.13 -37.92
N GLN A 41 -31.23 -23.96 -38.27
CA GLN A 41 -32.03 -22.84 -37.76
C GLN A 41 -32.25 -22.90 -36.23
N THR A 42 -32.25 -24.11 -35.67
CA THR A 42 -32.40 -24.34 -34.22
C THR A 42 -31.07 -24.27 -33.46
N ALA A 43 -29.94 -24.08 -34.15
CA ALA A 43 -28.66 -23.97 -33.47
C ALA A 43 -28.61 -22.67 -32.66
N PRO A 44 -28.12 -22.71 -31.40
CA PRO A 44 -27.93 -21.50 -30.61
C PRO A 44 -27.05 -20.51 -31.38
N PRO A 45 -27.20 -19.18 -31.12
CA PRO A 45 -26.30 -18.15 -31.62
C PRO A 45 -24.83 -18.59 -31.46
N PRO A 46 -23.93 -18.22 -32.38
CA PRO A 46 -22.51 -18.53 -32.19
C PRO A 46 -22.09 -17.89 -30.87
N GLU A 47 -21.59 -18.69 -29.94
CA GLU A 47 -21.01 -18.16 -28.72
C GLU A 47 -19.82 -17.29 -29.13
N GLU A 48 -19.92 -15.98 -28.92
CA GLU A 48 -18.78 -15.09 -29.04
C GLU A 48 -17.78 -15.49 -27.97
N GLN A 49 -16.62 -16.00 -28.39
CA GLN A 49 -15.57 -16.32 -27.43
C GLN A 49 -15.12 -15.03 -26.77
N PRO A 50 -15.22 -14.91 -25.44
CA PRO A 50 -14.80 -13.69 -24.76
C PRO A 50 -13.33 -13.42 -25.05
N VAL A 51 -13.00 -12.14 -25.17
CA VAL A 51 -11.66 -11.67 -25.46
C VAL A 51 -11.23 -10.78 -24.30
N TYR A 52 -10.08 -11.10 -23.73
CA TYR A 52 -9.54 -10.39 -22.58
C TYR A 52 -8.35 -9.55 -22.99
N LEU A 53 -8.22 -8.35 -22.43
CA LEU A 53 -7.05 -7.50 -22.59
C LEU A 53 -6.00 -7.89 -21.55
N ASN A 54 -4.87 -8.44 -21.98
CA ASN A 54 -3.73 -8.65 -21.10
C ASN A 54 -3.11 -7.28 -20.75
N THR A 55 -3.06 -6.96 -19.46
CA THR A 55 -2.63 -5.64 -18.97
C THR A 55 -1.15 -5.37 -19.22
N ASP A 56 -0.31 -6.40 -19.15
CA ASP A 56 1.15 -6.22 -19.19
C ASP A 56 1.65 -6.05 -20.63
N THR A 57 1.02 -6.77 -21.57
CA THR A 57 1.39 -6.76 -22.99
C THR A 57 0.51 -5.85 -23.84
N GLY A 58 -0.64 -5.41 -23.31
CA GLY A 58 -1.65 -4.63 -24.04
C GLY A 58 -2.32 -5.39 -25.19
N ARG A 59 -2.21 -6.73 -25.22
CA ARG A 59 -2.73 -7.57 -26.32
C ARG A 59 -4.03 -8.24 -25.93
N TYR A 60 -4.92 -8.36 -26.91
CA TYR A 60 -6.15 -9.13 -26.77
C TYR A 60 -5.90 -10.64 -26.88
N VAL A 61 -6.39 -11.39 -25.91
CA VAL A 61 -6.28 -12.85 -25.79
C VAL A 61 -7.68 -13.44 -25.80
N ARG A 62 -7.94 -14.38 -26.71
CA ARG A 62 -9.24 -15.07 -26.76
C ARG A 62 -9.31 -16.19 -25.73
N CYS A 63 -10.45 -16.29 -25.04
CA CYS A 63 -10.75 -17.34 -24.08
C CYS A 63 -10.62 -18.73 -24.71
N GLY A 64 -10.08 -19.69 -23.95
CA GLY A 64 -9.90 -21.07 -24.38
C GLY A 64 -8.79 -21.30 -25.42
N THR A 65 -7.97 -20.29 -25.71
CA THR A 65 -6.76 -20.48 -26.53
C THR A 65 -5.61 -21.03 -25.69
N ARG A 66 -4.59 -21.62 -26.34
CA ARG A 66 -3.37 -22.06 -25.65
C ARG A 66 -2.69 -20.92 -24.88
N THR A 67 -2.72 -19.70 -25.44
CA THR A 67 -2.18 -18.52 -24.77
C THR A 67 -2.97 -18.18 -23.52
N TYR A 68 -4.31 -18.19 -23.61
CA TYR A 68 -5.17 -18.00 -22.44
C TYR A 68 -4.85 -19.00 -21.32
N HIS A 69 -4.84 -20.30 -21.62
CA HIS A 69 -4.55 -21.32 -20.61
C HIS A 69 -3.18 -21.15 -19.96
N ARG A 70 -2.15 -20.80 -20.74
CA ARG A 70 -0.81 -20.52 -20.20
C ARG A 70 -0.78 -19.35 -19.23
N LEU A 71 -1.54 -18.28 -19.53
CA LEU A 71 -1.61 -17.11 -18.65
C LEU A 71 -2.33 -17.46 -17.35
N ILE A 72 -3.47 -18.17 -17.42
CA ILE A 72 -4.17 -18.64 -16.22
C ILE A 72 -3.29 -19.57 -15.36
N GLU A 73 -2.45 -20.40 -15.99
CA GLU A 73 -1.47 -21.24 -15.27
C GLU A 73 -0.28 -20.46 -14.69
N SER A 74 -0.10 -19.20 -15.11
CA SER A 74 0.99 -18.31 -14.66
C SER A 74 0.43 -17.15 -13.83
N ASP A 75 -0.54 -17.45 -12.96
CA ASP A 75 -1.10 -16.51 -11.98
C ASP A 75 -1.74 -15.23 -12.57
N TYR A 76 -2.23 -15.31 -13.82
CA TYR A 76 -3.12 -14.29 -14.36
C TYR A 76 -4.57 -14.59 -14.00
N GLU A 77 -5.28 -13.58 -13.52
CA GLU A 77 -6.72 -13.64 -13.25
C GLU A 77 -7.52 -12.77 -14.21
N VAL A 78 -8.77 -13.19 -14.46
CA VAL A 78 -9.72 -12.40 -15.24
C VAL A 78 -10.46 -11.45 -14.30
N VAL A 79 -10.25 -10.15 -14.51
CA VAL A 79 -10.86 -9.07 -13.72
C VAL A 79 -11.93 -8.35 -14.57
N GLU A 80 -13.08 -8.08 -13.96
CA GLU A 80 -14.20 -7.35 -14.59
C GLU A 80 -14.68 -7.94 -15.93
N ASP A 81 -14.56 -9.26 -16.10
CA ASP A 81 -14.89 -9.98 -17.34
C ASP A 81 -14.16 -9.48 -18.60
N TYR A 82 -13.09 -8.68 -18.44
CA TYR A 82 -12.43 -8.00 -19.56
C TYR A 82 -10.89 -7.98 -19.47
N TYR A 83 -10.30 -7.86 -18.29
CA TYR A 83 -8.85 -7.74 -18.13
C TYR A 83 -8.22 -9.06 -17.70
N LEU A 84 -7.05 -9.38 -18.26
CA LEU A 84 -6.16 -10.43 -17.75
C LEU A 84 -5.00 -9.75 -17.02
N VAL A 85 -4.99 -9.87 -15.69
CA VAL A 85 -4.06 -9.18 -14.79
C VAL A 85 -3.17 -10.22 -14.11
N HIS A 86 -1.86 -10.00 -14.13
CA HIS A 86 -0.92 -10.81 -13.36
C HIS A 86 -0.95 -10.41 -11.88
N TYR A 87 -1.03 -11.38 -10.98
CA TYR A 87 -1.07 -11.10 -9.54
C TYR A 87 0.36 -11.10 -8.95
N GLU A 88 1.02 -9.95 -8.95
CA GLU A 88 2.36 -9.79 -8.34
C GLU A 88 2.23 -9.47 -6.85
N GLU A 89 1.94 -10.49 -6.03
CA GLU A 89 1.84 -10.30 -4.57
C GLU A 89 3.20 -10.36 -3.84
N GLU A 90 4.22 -11.04 -4.39
CA GLU A 90 5.39 -11.43 -3.57
C GLU A 90 6.50 -10.37 -3.48
N GLU A 91 6.87 -9.69 -4.57
CA GLU A 91 8.03 -8.77 -4.57
C GLU A 91 7.78 -7.49 -3.75
N LEU A 92 6.57 -6.92 -3.81
CA LEU A 92 6.21 -5.73 -3.06
C LEU A 92 6.14 -6.00 -1.55
N ILE A 93 5.73 -7.21 -1.15
CA ILE A 93 5.65 -7.60 0.26
C ILE A 93 7.07 -7.75 0.83
N GLU A 94 8.01 -8.37 0.11
CA GLU A 94 9.40 -8.49 0.57
C GLU A 94 10.12 -7.13 0.67
N GLU A 95 9.87 -6.21 -0.25
CA GLU A 95 10.42 -4.84 -0.19
C GLU A 95 9.89 -4.09 1.04
N ILE A 96 8.57 -4.13 1.28
CA ILE A 96 7.94 -3.51 2.45
C ILE A 96 8.45 -4.12 3.76
N ILE A 97 8.60 -5.44 3.84
CA ILE A 97 9.12 -6.12 5.04
C ILE A 97 10.58 -5.75 5.31
N ASN A 98 11.41 -5.63 4.27
CA ASN A 98 12.82 -5.26 4.44
C ASN A 98 13.00 -3.79 4.83
N GLU A 99 12.23 -2.88 4.24
CA GLU A 99 12.28 -1.46 4.58
C GLU A 99 11.78 -1.19 6.00
N THR A 100 10.70 -1.86 6.42
CA THR A 100 10.19 -1.75 7.80
C THR A 100 11.19 -2.28 8.84
N ARG A 101 11.83 -3.43 8.58
CA ARG A 101 12.89 -3.98 9.45
C ARG A 101 14.09 -3.04 9.58
N TYR A 102 14.57 -2.46 8.48
CA TYR A 102 15.68 -1.51 8.49
C TYR A 102 15.35 -0.24 9.29
N ASN A 103 14.10 0.23 9.21
CA ASN A 103 13.67 1.40 9.96
C ASN A 103 13.53 1.11 11.47
N GLU A 104 13.11 -0.09 11.86
CA GLU A 104 13.07 -0.51 13.27
C GLU A 104 14.47 -0.58 13.90
N GLU A 105 15.45 -1.17 13.21
CA GLU A 105 16.84 -1.24 13.68
C GLU A 105 17.42 0.17 13.94
N ASN A 106 17.17 1.13 13.04
CA ASN A 106 17.59 2.52 13.23
C ASN A 106 16.89 3.20 14.42
N LEU A 107 15.61 2.89 14.66
CA LEU A 107 14.87 3.45 15.79
C LEU A 107 15.38 2.91 17.14
N ASP A 108 15.76 1.64 17.19
CA ASP A 108 16.35 1.04 18.38
C ASP A 108 17.75 1.60 18.67
N GLU A 109 18.56 1.89 17.65
CA GLU A 109 19.84 2.60 17.82
C GLU A 109 19.65 4.01 18.39
N ILE A 110 18.69 4.78 17.86
CA ILE A 110 18.38 6.12 18.37
C ILE A 110 17.86 6.05 19.81
N ARG A 111 17.00 5.06 20.12
CA ARG A 111 16.48 4.85 21.47
C ARG A 111 17.61 4.49 22.45
N ALA A 112 18.54 3.63 22.05
CA ALA A 112 19.70 3.27 22.86
C ALA A 112 20.62 4.47 23.13
N ALA A 113 20.84 5.33 22.12
CA ALA A 113 21.62 6.56 22.30
C ALA A 113 20.96 7.54 23.27
N ILE A 114 19.64 7.77 23.13
CA ILE A 114 18.89 8.63 24.07
C ILE A 114 18.93 8.07 25.49
N GLN A 115 18.81 6.75 25.66
CA GLN A 115 18.88 6.11 26.98
C GLN A 115 20.27 6.26 27.60
N ALA A 116 21.33 6.08 26.82
CA ALA A 116 22.70 6.27 27.30
C ALA A 116 22.95 7.72 27.75
N ASP A 117 22.47 8.71 27.00
CA ASP A 117 22.57 10.13 27.36
C ASP A 117 21.79 10.44 28.65
N GLN A 118 20.62 9.80 28.86
CA GLN A 118 19.83 9.93 30.09
C GLN A 118 20.54 9.29 31.29
N ASP A 119 21.10 8.09 31.12
CA ASP A 119 21.82 7.39 32.19
C ASP A 119 23.09 8.17 32.62
N GLU A 120 23.79 8.81 31.67
CA GLU A 120 24.94 9.68 31.96
C GLU A 120 24.51 10.94 32.74
N TYR A 121 23.39 11.55 32.35
CA TYR A 121 22.85 12.70 33.06
C TYR A 121 22.41 12.34 34.49
N ASP A 122 21.77 11.19 34.67
CA ASP A 122 21.32 10.71 35.99
C ASP A 122 22.52 10.38 36.91
N ASP A 123 23.59 9.76 36.39
CA ASP A 123 24.81 9.52 37.17
C ASP A 123 25.50 10.83 37.58
N PHE A 124 25.51 11.84 36.71
CA PHE A 124 26.01 13.17 37.04
C PHE A 124 25.22 13.84 38.18
N ILE A 125 23.90 13.68 38.21
CA ILE A 125 23.05 14.18 39.30
C ILE A 125 23.32 13.44 40.62
N LEU A 126 23.45 12.11 40.58
CA LEU A 126 23.76 11.31 41.77
C LEU A 126 25.16 11.58 42.34
N GLN A 127 26.15 11.88 41.49
CA GLN A 127 27.49 12.25 41.93
C GLN A 127 27.53 13.63 42.61
N GLN A 128 26.71 14.60 42.19
CA GLN A 128 26.59 15.89 42.90
C GLN A 128 26.01 15.72 44.32
N ASP A 129 24.96 14.91 44.47
CA ASP A 129 24.35 14.67 45.78
C ASP A 129 25.29 13.97 46.78
N THR A 130 26.28 13.20 46.31
CA THR A 130 27.28 12.56 47.18
C THR A 130 28.47 13.45 47.54
N THR A 131 28.77 14.48 46.73
CA THR A 131 29.90 15.39 46.97
C THR A 131 29.54 16.61 47.83
N ASP A 132 28.26 16.92 48.02
CA ASP A 132 27.80 18.05 48.84
C ASP A 132 27.47 17.70 50.31
N MET A 133 28.03 16.60 50.86
CA MET A 133 27.86 16.23 52.27
C MET A 133 28.90 16.86 53.22
N THR A 134 29.41 18.06 52.94
CA THR A 134 30.05 18.87 53.99
C THR A 134 29.90 20.36 53.70
N THR A 135 29.12 21.03 54.55
CA THR A 135 29.06 22.49 54.81
C THR A 135 27.82 23.22 54.23
N ILE A 136 26.83 23.41 55.13
CA ILE A 136 25.75 24.43 55.14
C ILE A 136 24.36 24.00 54.60
N GLY A 137 23.46 23.66 55.53
CA GLY A 137 22.04 24.11 55.59
C GLY A 137 21.01 23.50 54.61
N PRO A 138 19.79 23.13 55.06
CA PRO A 138 18.78 22.54 54.19
C PRO A 138 18.19 23.62 53.26
N SER A 139 18.45 23.54 51.96
CA SER A 139 17.95 24.55 51.01
C SER A 139 17.72 23.96 49.61
N GLY A 140 16.86 22.95 49.54
CA GLY A 140 16.32 22.43 48.29
C GLY A 140 14.81 22.62 48.21
N HIS A 141 14.32 23.85 48.38
CA HIS A 141 12.91 24.12 48.09
C HIS A 141 12.73 24.08 46.56
N PRO A 142 11.75 23.33 46.02
CA PRO A 142 11.50 23.32 44.58
C PRO A 142 11.26 24.76 44.13
N ARG A 143 12.05 25.23 43.16
CA ARG A 143 11.98 26.62 42.70
C ARG A 143 10.59 26.86 42.11
N THR A 144 9.77 27.60 42.85
CA THR A 144 8.43 27.95 42.41
C THR A 144 8.51 29.11 41.44
N LEU A 145 7.47 29.34 40.64
CA LEU A 145 7.31 30.54 39.81
C LEU A 145 7.61 31.86 40.57
N LYS A 146 7.47 31.85 41.90
CA LYS A 146 7.76 32.96 42.80
C LYS A 146 9.24 33.29 42.92
N ASP A 147 10.13 32.31 42.74
CA ASP A 147 11.58 32.48 42.85
C ASP A 147 12.19 33.17 41.61
N HIS A 148 11.49 33.12 40.48
CA HIS A 148 11.88 33.77 39.24
C HIS A 148 11.32 35.20 39.08
N ALA A 149 10.42 35.63 39.97
CA ALA A 149 9.80 36.95 39.93
C ALA A 149 10.81 38.13 39.91
N PRO A 150 11.93 38.11 40.65
CA PRO A 150 12.91 39.20 40.60
C PRO A 150 13.60 39.31 39.24
N ARG A 151 13.98 38.18 38.64
CA ARG A 151 14.62 38.13 37.31
C ARG A 151 13.67 38.54 36.18
N LEU A 152 12.39 38.19 36.31
CA LEU A 152 11.36 38.62 35.35
C LEU A 152 11.15 40.14 35.42
N ALA A 153 11.15 40.72 36.62
CA ALA A 153 11.08 42.17 36.80
C ALA A 153 12.32 42.89 36.26
N GLU A 154 13.52 42.33 36.42
CA GLU A 154 14.77 42.88 35.85
C GLU A 154 14.75 42.91 34.31
N LEU A 155 14.14 41.90 33.68
CA LEU A 155 14.01 41.82 32.23
C LEU A 155 12.77 42.54 31.68
N ASN A 156 11.96 43.14 32.54
CA ASN A 156 10.68 43.77 32.21
C ASN A 156 9.74 42.83 31.43
N ILE A 157 9.64 41.59 31.91
CA ILE A 157 8.79 40.53 31.35
C ILE A 157 7.79 40.10 32.41
N GLU A 158 6.53 39.94 32.04
CA GLU A 158 5.49 39.31 32.86
C GLU A 158 4.91 38.12 32.10
N LEU A 159 4.49 37.08 32.84
CA LEU A 159 3.95 35.86 32.23
C LEU A 159 2.44 35.96 32.09
N CYS A 160 1.91 35.55 30.93
CA CYS A 160 0.47 35.36 30.75
C CYS A 160 -0.06 34.36 31.80
N ARG A 161 -1.18 34.70 32.43
CA ARG A 161 -1.78 33.85 33.47
C ARG A 161 -2.23 32.48 32.97
N GLU A 162 -2.62 32.36 31.70
CA GLU A 162 -3.19 31.12 31.15
C GLU A 162 -2.15 30.25 30.46
N CYS A 163 -1.37 30.82 29.53
CA CYS A 163 -0.42 30.06 28.73
C CYS A 163 1.04 30.17 29.21
N LEU A 164 1.31 30.93 30.28
CA LEU A 164 2.64 31.18 30.82
C LEU A 164 3.65 31.78 29.82
N MET A 165 3.17 32.35 28.71
CA MET A 165 4.02 33.00 27.72
C MET A 165 4.64 34.29 28.28
N PRO A 166 5.95 34.51 28.06
CA PRO A 166 6.63 35.74 28.47
C PRO A 166 6.24 36.89 27.53
N VAL A 167 5.67 37.95 28.10
CA VAL A 167 5.17 39.10 27.36
C VAL A 167 5.59 40.39 28.06
N SER A 168 5.76 41.47 27.32
CA SER A 168 5.99 42.79 27.91
C SER A 168 4.77 43.18 28.75
N PRO A 169 4.93 43.79 29.94
CA PRO A 169 3.79 44.22 30.77
C PRO A 169 2.80 45.13 30.03
N SER A 170 3.29 45.92 29.07
CA SER A 170 2.48 46.81 28.22
C SER A 170 1.55 46.09 27.25
N ASP A 171 1.87 44.84 26.92
CA ASP A 171 1.14 44.04 25.92
C ASP A 171 0.17 43.05 26.61
N LEU A 172 0.04 43.13 27.94
CA LEU A 172 -0.93 42.35 28.72
C LEU A 172 -2.21 43.14 28.94
N THR A 173 -3.36 42.53 28.63
CA THR A 173 -4.68 43.03 29.04
C THR A 173 -5.20 42.08 30.12
N ASP A 174 -5.48 42.58 31.33
CA ASP A 174 -5.90 41.76 32.48
C ASP A 174 -4.97 40.54 32.78
N LYS A 175 -3.66 40.71 32.61
CA LYS A 175 -2.63 39.65 32.76
C LYS A 175 -2.76 38.48 31.75
N LEU A 176 -3.48 38.69 30.65
CA LEU A 176 -3.55 37.78 29.52
C LEU A 176 -2.77 38.36 28.34
N CYS A 177 -2.07 37.49 27.61
CA CYS A 177 -1.49 37.86 26.32
C CYS A 177 -2.60 38.05 25.28
N LYS A 178 -2.26 38.68 24.16
CA LYS A 178 -3.19 38.93 23.05
C LYS A 178 -3.96 37.67 22.63
N ASP A 179 -3.25 36.54 22.52
CA ASP A 179 -3.81 35.26 22.08
C ASP A 179 -4.76 34.61 23.09
N CYS A 180 -4.67 34.97 24.38
CA CYS A 180 -5.57 34.49 25.44
C CYS A 180 -6.68 35.50 25.79
N SER A 181 -6.58 36.74 25.30
CA SER A 181 -7.58 37.79 25.52
C SER A 181 -8.63 37.89 24.40
N GLU A 182 -8.37 37.24 23.26
CA GLU A 182 -9.30 37.04 22.13
C GLU A 182 -10.09 35.74 22.30
#